data_AF-A0A925B9I7-F1
#
_entry.id   AF-A0A925B9I7-F1
#
_cell.length_a   1.000
_cell.length_b   1.000
_cell.length_c   1.000
_cell.angle_alpha   90.00
_cell.angle_beta   90.00
_cell.angle_gamma   90.00
#
_symmetry.space_group_name_H-M   'P 1'
#
loop_
_entity.id
_entity.type
_entity.pdbx_description
1 polymer ?
#
loop_
_entity_poly.entity_id
_entity_poly.type
_entity_poly.pdbx_seq_one_letter_code
_entity_poly.pdbx_strand_id
1 'polypeptide(L)'
;AIAGWRAWRRSTGPRRRLALTAYAVQLALNLSWSFVFFGARLIGPALAVIATLLAAILANAFLFWRIDRAAGALLLPYAAWVSFATLLNAALWRLN
;
A
#
# COMPACT_ATOMS: atom_id res chain seq x y z
N ALA A 1 -4.39 2.01 -10.15
CA ALA A 1 -4.36 2.26 -11.61
C ALA A 1 -4.18 3.75 -11.98
N ILE A 2 -5.13 4.66 -11.69
CA ILE A 2 -5.09 6.07 -12.15
C ILE A 2 -3.91 6.89 -11.55
N ALA A 3 -3.53 6.64 -10.30
CA ALA A 3 -2.37 7.29 -9.67
C ALA A 3 -1.03 6.90 -10.34
N GLY A 4 -0.85 5.61 -10.64
CA GLY A 4 0.33 5.10 -11.35
C GLY A 4 0.45 5.66 -12.77
N TRP A 5 -0.68 5.78 -13.48
CA TRP A 5 -0.71 6.38 -14.82
C TRP A 5 -0.36 7.88 -14.81
N ARG A 6 -0.84 8.65 -13.81
CA ARG A 6 -0.49 10.07 -13.67
C ARG A 6 0.96 10.29 -13.30
N ALA A 7 1.51 9.51 -12.37
CA ALA A 7 2.94 9.57 -12.05
C ALA A 7 3.80 9.16 -13.24
N TRP A 8 3.39 8.15 -14.01
CA TRP A 8 4.11 7.75 -15.22
C TRP A 8 4.16 8.87 -16.26
N ARG A 9 3.07 9.63 -16.44
CA ARG A 9 3.04 10.76 -17.39
C ARG A 9 3.74 12.02 -16.93
N ARG A 10 3.84 12.28 -15.62
CA ARG A 10 4.50 13.48 -15.08
C ARG A 10 5.94 13.28 -14.60
N SER A 11 6.46 12.05 -14.58
CA SER A 11 7.85 11.78 -14.16
C SER A 11 8.75 11.38 -15.35
N THR A 12 9.85 12.11 -15.49
CA THR A 12 10.94 11.81 -16.45
C THR A 12 12.20 11.35 -15.69
N GLY A 13 12.94 10.39 -16.26
CA GLY A 13 14.21 9.92 -15.72
C GLY A 13 14.12 9.02 -14.45
N PRO A 14 15.08 9.10 -13.50
CA PRO A 14 15.22 8.18 -12.37
C PRO A 14 14.00 8.12 -11.43
N ARG A 15 13.29 9.24 -11.28
CA ARG A 15 12.09 9.35 -10.42
C ARG A 15 10.93 8.48 -10.91
N ARG A 16 10.83 8.28 -12.23
CA ARG A 16 9.85 7.38 -12.85
C ARG A 16 10.10 5.92 -12.47
N ARG A 17 11.38 5.51 -12.50
CA ARG A 17 11.78 4.15 -12.13
C ARG A 17 11.45 3.90 -10.66
N LEU A 18 11.76 4.85 -9.76
CA LEU A 18 11.45 4.77 -8.33
C LEU A 18 9.95 4.63 -8.06
N ALA A 19 9.11 5.44 -8.72
CA ALA A 19 7.66 5.40 -8.55
C ALA A 19 7.06 4.07 -9.05
N LEU A 20 7.60 3.51 -10.14
CA LEU A 20 7.17 2.21 -10.68
C LEU A 20 7.61 1.05 -9.78
N THR A 21 8.84 1.03 -9.28
CA THR A 21 9.27 -0.01 -8.33
C THR A 21 8.49 0.05 -7.04
N ALA A 22 8.25 1.25 -6.49
CA ALA A 22 7.45 1.40 -5.27
C ALA A 22 6.00 0.93 -5.47
N TYR A 23 5.41 1.20 -6.65
CA TYR A 23 4.09 0.68 -7.00
C TYR A 23 4.08 -0.86 -7.16
N ALA A 24 5.12 -1.44 -7.78
CA ALA A 24 5.26 -2.89 -7.92
C ALA A 24 5.43 -3.59 -6.56
N VAL A 25 6.25 -3.02 -5.68
CA VAL A 25 6.44 -3.53 -4.30
C VAL A 25 5.15 -3.46 -3.51
N GLN A 26 4.40 -2.35 -3.61
CA GLN A 26 3.09 -2.22 -2.98
C GLN A 26 2.11 -3.30 -3.49
N LEU A 27 2.10 -3.59 -4.79
CA LEU A 27 1.23 -4.60 -5.39
C LEU A 27 1.60 -6.02 -4.92
N ALA A 28 2.90 -6.33 -4.87
CA ALA A 28 3.40 -7.61 -4.39
C ALA A 28 3.04 -7.83 -2.91
N LEU A 29 3.26 -6.82 -2.05
CA LEU A 29 2.85 -6.85 -0.65
C LEU A 29 1.33 -7.03 -0.49
N ASN A 30 0.54 -6.42 -1.36
CA ASN A 30 -0.92 -6.54 -1.33
C ASN A 30 -1.39 -7.97 -1.67
N LEU A 31 -0.76 -8.60 -2.66
CA LEU A 31 -1.01 -10.01 -2.98
C LEU A 31 -0.58 -10.92 -1.84
N SER A 32 0.61 -10.72 -1.28
CA SER A 32 1.12 -11.52 -0.17
C SER A 32 0.21 -11.42 1.05
N TRP A 33 -0.33 -10.24 1.36
CA TRP A 33 -1.28 -10.08 2.46
C TRP A 33 -2.54 -10.93 2.27
N SER A 34 -3.16 -10.86 1.09
CA SER A 34 -4.37 -11.64 0.80
C SER A 34 -4.08 -13.15 0.89
N PHE A 35 -2.92 -13.60 0.42
CA PHE A 35 -2.51 -15.01 0.50
C PHE A 35 -2.27 -15.47 1.94
N VAL A 36 -1.63 -14.67 2.77
CA VAL A 36 -1.36 -15.01 4.19
C VAL A 36 -2.65 -14.98 5.02
N PHE A 37 -3.52 -14.00 4.80
CA PHE A 37 -4.78 -13.87 5.53
C PHE A 37 -5.81 -14.93 5.12
N PHE A 38 -6.07 -15.11 3.82
CA PHE A 38 -7.08 -16.06 3.34
C PHE A 38 -6.54 -17.48 3.15
N GLY A 39 -5.30 -17.64 2.68
CA GLY A 39 -4.70 -18.94 2.41
C GLY A 39 -4.18 -19.60 3.68
N ALA A 40 -3.30 -18.92 4.42
CA ALA A 40 -2.71 -19.49 5.63
C ALA A 40 -3.61 -19.34 6.88
N ARG A 41 -4.61 -18.44 6.86
CA ARG A 41 -5.48 -18.11 8.02
C ARG A 41 -4.71 -17.78 9.30
N LEU A 42 -3.46 -17.35 9.16
CA LEU A 42 -2.59 -16.99 10.29
C LEU A 42 -2.75 -15.50 10.57
N ILE A 43 -3.60 -15.17 11.55
CA ILE A 43 -3.96 -13.79 11.90
C ILE A 43 -2.73 -12.98 12.36
N GLY A 44 -1.82 -13.59 13.13
CA GLY A 44 -0.59 -12.93 13.62
C GLY A 44 0.38 -12.48 12.51
N PRO A 45 0.85 -13.38 11.63
CA PRO A 45 1.66 -13.03 10.47
C PRO A 45 0.94 -12.08 9.49
N ALA A 46 -0.37 -12.24 9.30
CA ALA A 46 -1.15 -11.35 8.44
C ALA A 46 -1.15 -9.90 8.95
N LEU A 47 -1.12 -9.71 10.27
CA LEU A 47 -0.97 -8.40 10.93
C LEU A 47 0.38 -7.73 10.61
N ALA A 48 1.48 -8.47 10.70
CA ALA A 48 2.80 -7.92 10.38
C ALA A 48 2.88 -7.52 8.89
N VAL A 49 2.31 -8.34 8.01
CA VAL A 49 2.28 -8.06 6.56
C VAL A 49 1.39 -6.85 6.25
N ILE A 50 0.21 -6.72 6.87
CA ILE A 50 -0.69 -5.58 6.59
C ILE A 50 -0.12 -4.26 7.13
N ALA A 51 0.56 -4.29 8.27
CA ALA A 51 1.25 -3.13 8.82
C ALA A 51 2.41 -2.68 7.91
N THR A 52 3.17 -3.64 7.38
CA THR A 52 4.25 -3.38 6.41
C THR A 52 3.69 -2.81 5.10
N LEU A 53 2.57 -3.38 4.62
CA LEU A 53 1.85 -2.88 3.46
C LEU A 53 1.36 -1.45 3.68
N LEU A 54 0.83 -1.13 4.87
CA LEU A 54 0.40 0.22 5.21
C LEU A 54 1.57 1.22 5.15
N ALA A 55 2.72 0.87 5.75
CA ALA A 55 3.92 1.70 5.69
C ALA A 55 4.39 1.91 4.25
N ALA A 56 4.37 0.86 3.42
CA ALA A 56 4.70 0.96 2.00
C ALA A 56 3.71 1.86 1.24
N ILE A 57 2.40 1.79 1.55
CA ILE A 57 1.39 2.67 0.95
C ILE A 57 1.61 4.12 1.33
N LEU A 58 1.89 4.42 2.60
CA LEU A 58 2.17 5.77 3.06
C LEU A 58 3.46 6.33 2.45
N ALA A 59 4.52 5.53 2.38
CA ALA A 59 5.76 5.91 1.71
C ALA A 59 5.52 6.22 0.23
N ASN A 60 4.75 5.38 -0.47
CA ASN A 60 4.39 5.61 -1.86
C ASN A 60 3.50 6.85 -2.01
N ALA A 61 2.52 7.04 -1.12
CA ALA A 61 1.68 8.23 -1.12
C ALA A 61 2.49 9.52 -0.94
N PHE A 62 3.46 9.53 -0.02
CA PHE A 62 4.34 10.69 0.21
C PHE A 62 5.24 10.98 -1.00
N LEU A 63 5.80 9.93 -1.60
CA LEU A 63 6.63 10.05 -2.80
C LEU A 63 5.83 10.60 -3.99
N PHE A 64 4.62 10.08 -4.20
CA PHE A 64 3.69 10.54 -5.22
C PHE A 64 3.18 11.95 -4.93
N TRP A 65 2.96 12.32 -3.66
CA TRP A 65 2.57 13.69 -3.27
C TRP A 65 3.63 14.72 -3.63
N ARG A 66 4.92 14.38 -3.48
CA ARG A 66 6.04 15.24 -3.88
C ARG A 66 6.16 15.41 -5.39
N ILE A 67 5.67 14.47 -6.19
CA ILE A 67 5.69 14.54 -7.65
C ILE A 67 4.42 15.19 -8.19
N ASP A 68 3.25 14.79 -7.66
CA ASP A 68 1.93 15.25 -8.06
C ASP A 68 0.94 15.12 -6.88
N ARG A 69 0.55 16.27 -6.31
CA ARG A 69 -0.41 16.33 -5.19
C ARG A 69 -1.73 15.61 -5.50
N ALA A 70 -2.19 15.62 -6.75
CA ALA A 70 -3.43 14.96 -7.13
C ALA A 70 -3.28 13.43 -7.22
N ALA A 71 -2.07 12.93 -7.52
CA ALA A 71 -1.75 11.50 -7.48
C ALA A 71 -1.61 11.01 -6.02
N GLY A 72 -1.00 11.80 -5.15
CA GLY A 72 -0.96 11.56 -3.70
C GLY A 72 -2.35 11.55 -3.05
N ALA A 73 -3.22 12.50 -3.43
CA ALA A 73 -4.59 12.56 -2.92
C ALA A 73 -5.44 11.34 -3.32
N LEU A 74 -5.15 10.70 -4.46
CA LEU A 74 -5.84 9.47 -4.86
C LEU A 74 -5.43 8.24 -4.03
N LEU A 75 -4.28 8.30 -3.35
CA LEU A 75 -3.79 7.24 -2.47
C LEU A 75 -4.30 7.38 -1.04
N LEU A 76 -4.76 8.57 -0.62
CA LEU A 76 -5.38 8.80 0.70
C LEU A 76 -6.56 7.86 1.02
N PRO A 77 -7.59 7.72 0.15
CA PRO A 77 -8.70 6.82 0.44
C PRO A 77 -8.25 5.36 0.54
N TYR A 78 -7.22 4.97 -0.22
CA TYR A 78 -6.64 3.63 -0.13
C TYR A 78 -5.87 3.41 1.17
N ALA A 79 -5.10 4.40 1.62
CA ALA A 79 -4.41 4.36 2.91
C ALA A 79 -5.40 4.29 4.08
N ALA A 80 -6.51 5.03 4.01
CA ALA A 80 -7.58 4.97 5.00
C ALA A 80 -8.20 3.57 5.09
N TRP A 81 -8.50 2.95 3.94
CA TRP A 81 -9.00 1.58 3.89
C TRP A 81 -8.02 0.57 4.50
N VAL A 82 -6.74 0.62 4.13
CA VAL A 82 -5.74 -0.32 4.67
C VAL A 82 -5.51 -0.09 6.16
N SER A 83 -5.60 1.15 6.65
CA SER A 83 -5.54 1.45 8.08
C SER A 83 -6.72 0.80 8.82
N PHE A 84 -7.92 0.89 8.27
CA PHE A 84 -9.10 0.25 8.83
C PHE A 84 -8.97 -1.29 8.83
N ALA A 85 -8.51 -1.88 7.72
CA ALA A 85 -8.28 -3.32 7.62
C ALA A 85 -7.20 -3.80 8.61
N THR A 86 -6.20 -2.97 8.91
CA THR A 86 -5.15 -3.25 9.90
C THR A 86 -5.72 -3.25 11.31
N LEU A 87 -6.54 -2.24 11.65
CA LEU A 87 -7.24 -2.17 12.93
C LEU A 87 -8.21 -3.34 13.12
N LEU A 88 -8.96 -3.71 12.07
CA LEU A 88 -9.87 -4.86 12.11
C LEU A 88 -9.11 -6.17 12.36
N ASN A 89 -7.97 -6.37 11.68
CA ASN A 89 -7.09 -7.51 11.90
C ASN A 89 -6.53 -7.53 13.33
N ALA A 90 -6.09 -6.37 13.84
CA ALA A 90 -5.60 -6.23 15.22
C ALA A 90 -6.69 -6.56 16.24
N ALA A 91 -7.93 -6.13 15.98
CA ALA A 91 -9.08 -6.44 16.83
C ALA A 91 -9.40 -7.94 16.81
N LEU A 92 -9.43 -8.56 15.63
CA LEU A 92 -9.63 -10.01 15.48
C LEU A 92 -8.55 -10.83 16.21
N TRP A 93 -7.29 -10.39 16.16
CA TRP A 93 -6.21 -11.04 16.90
C TRP A 93 -6.34 -10.89 18.41
N ARG A 94 -6.82 -9.75 18.90
CA ARG A 94 -7.08 -9.55 20.34
C ARG A 94 -8.28 -10.34 20.85
N LEU A 95 -9.25 -10.66 19.99
CA LEU A 95 -10.49 -11.36 20.32
C LEU A 95 -10.39 -12.89 20.17
N ASN A 96 -9.28 -13.40 19.65
CA ASN A 96 -9.01 -14.83 19.46
C ASN A 96 -7.89 -15.31 20.38
#